data_AF-A0AAV2WJ79-F1
#
_entry.id   AF-A0AAV2WJ79-F1
#
_cell.length_a   1.000
_cell.length_b   1.000
_cell.length_c   1.000
_cell.angle_alpha   90.00
_cell.angle_beta   90.00
_cell.angle_gamma   90.00
#
_symmetry.space_group_name_H-M   'P 1'
#
loop_
_entity.id
_entity.type
_entity.pdbx_description
1 polymer ?
#
loop_
_entity_poly.entity_id
_entity_poly.type
_entity_poly.pdbx_seq_one_letter_code
_entity_poly.pdbx_strand_id
1 'polypeptide(L)'
;MELTTDGGEQVAVDVMDGWQIIDSGSSVVMHADGSVVMIQAYDRMDRDPAAVAQRLMRANRLEGVSAALDGGVISGTDSTLSGDTCVAVTTDTTGTCAFLYDDDVVVSVIALTGPDSQGPDIKTIAGLISRETQQ
;
A
#
# COMPACT_ATOMS: atom_id res chain seq x y z
N MET A 1 -0.55 13.32 -4.66
CA MET A 1 -1.99 13.01 -4.82
C MET A 1 -2.56 12.75 -3.44
N GLU A 2 -3.89 12.82 -3.29
CA GLU A 2 -4.54 12.63 -2.00
C GLU A 2 -5.54 11.48 -2.10
N LEU A 3 -5.44 10.53 -1.18
CA LEU A 3 -6.43 9.49 -0.98
C LEU A 3 -7.33 9.86 0.19
N THR A 4 -8.64 9.76 0.02
CA THR A 4 -9.64 10.00 1.07
C THR A 4 -10.34 8.70 1.41
N THR A 5 -10.37 8.33 2.69
CA THR A 5 -11.14 7.18 3.19
C THR A 5 -12.64 7.50 3.25
N ASP A 6 -13.47 6.49 3.49
CA ASP A 6 -14.92 6.69 3.65
C ASP A 6 -15.26 7.59 4.86
N GLY A 7 -14.43 7.54 5.91
CA GLY A 7 -14.52 8.41 7.09
C GLY A 7 -13.97 9.83 6.88
N GLY A 8 -13.34 10.11 5.74
CA GLY A 8 -12.78 11.42 5.41
C GLY A 8 -11.31 11.61 5.79
N GLU A 9 -10.62 10.55 6.20
CA GLU A 9 -9.20 10.59 6.53
C GLU A 9 -8.35 10.72 5.26
N GLN A 10 -7.30 11.56 5.32
CA GLN A 10 -6.50 11.92 4.15
C GLN A 10 -5.09 11.32 4.19
N VAL A 11 -4.68 10.68 3.10
CA VAL A 11 -3.32 10.15 2.91
C VAL A 11 -2.71 10.76 1.66
N ALA A 12 -1.59 11.45 1.83
CA ALA A 12 -0.84 11.98 0.71
C ALA A 12 0.04 10.88 0.09
N VAL A 13 0.03 10.79 -1.24
CA VAL A 13 0.83 9.85 -2.02
C VAL A 13 1.55 10.60 -3.14
N ASP A 14 2.87 10.64 -3.07
CA ASP A 14 3.71 11.09 -4.17
C ASP A 14 3.72 10.03 -5.29
N VAL A 15 3.75 10.49 -6.53
CA VAL A 15 3.70 9.62 -7.70
C VAL A 15 5.11 9.35 -8.23
N MET A 16 5.32 8.15 -8.76
CA MET A 16 6.61 7.80 -9.37
C MET A 16 6.74 8.42 -10.76
N ASP A 17 7.85 9.11 -11.01
CA ASP A 17 8.13 9.74 -12.29
C ASP A 17 8.12 8.74 -13.45
N GLY A 18 7.41 9.08 -14.53
CA GLY A 18 7.31 8.25 -15.73
C GLY A 18 6.35 7.07 -15.62
N TRP A 19 5.70 6.86 -14.48
CA TRP A 19 4.66 5.84 -14.32
C TRP A 19 3.31 6.35 -14.82
N GLN A 20 2.51 5.45 -15.36
CA GLN A 20 1.10 5.72 -15.65
C GLN A 20 0.30 5.59 -14.36
N ILE A 21 -0.63 6.53 -14.12
CA ILE A 21 -1.32 6.70 -12.85
C ILE A 21 -2.82 6.63 -13.07
N ILE A 22 -3.51 5.82 -12.27
CA ILE A 22 -4.97 5.73 -12.20
C ILE A 22 -5.36 6.05 -10.76
N ASP A 23 -6.06 7.16 -10.57
CA ASP A 23 -6.58 7.62 -9.29
C ASP A 23 -8.09 7.39 -9.23
N SER A 24 -8.57 6.81 -8.13
CA SER A 24 -9.99 6.56 -7.86
C SER A 24 -10.53 7.28 -6.61
N GLY A 25 -9.73 8.16 -6.01
CA GLY A 25 -10.07 8.92 -4.81
C GLY A 25 -9.69 8.22 -3.50
N SER A 26 -9.97 6.93 -3.35
CA SER A 26 -9.54 6.15 -2.16
C SER A 26 -8.39 5.18 -2.47
N SER A 27 -8.01 5.09 -3.74
CA SER A 27 -6.86 4.31 -4.20
C SER A 27 -6.14 4.96 -5.36
N VAL A 28 -4.85 4.65 -5.46
CA VAL A 28 -4.05 4.89 -6.65
C VAL A 28 -3.45 3.58 -7.12
N VAL A 29 -3.48 3.39 -8.44
CA VAL A 29 -2.70 2.36 -9.14
C VAL A 29 -1.67 3.06 -10.02
N MET A 30 -0.41 2.68 -9.88
CA MET A 30 0.69 3.11 -10.73
C MET A 30 1.22 1.91 -11.51
N HIS A 31 1.50 2.07 -12.80
CA HIS A 31 2.13 1.02 -13.60
C HIS A 31 3.24 1.52 -14.54
N ALA A 32 4.29 0.72 -14.67
CA ALA A 32 5.39 0.91 -15.62
C ALA A 32 6.07 -0.44 -15.89
N ASP A 33 6.43 -0.73 -17.15
CA ASP A 33 7.28 -1.86 -17.54
C ASP A 33 6.91 -3.22 -16.90
N GLY A 34 5.62 -3.58 -16.93
CA GLY A 34 5.13 -4.84 -16.34
C GLY A 34 5.13 -4.88 -14.81
N SER A 35 5.37 -3.75 -14.17
CA SER A 35 5.27 -3.54 -12.73
C SER A 35 3.99 -2.78 -12.41
N VAL A 36 3.36 -3.10 -11.29
CA VAL A 36 2.18 -2.42 -10.76
C VAL A 36 2.36 -2.15 -9.28
N VAL A 37 2.00 -0.95 -8.85
CA VAL A 37 1.92 -0.55 -7.45
C VAL A 37 0.50 -0.08 -7.18
N MET A 38 -0.18 -0.72 -6.24
CA MET A 38 -1.50 -0.35 -5.78
C MET A 38 -1.41 0.13 -4.33
N ILE A 39 -1.95 1.32 -4.08
CA ILE A 39 -2.02 1.93 -2.75
C ILE A 39 -3.48 2.24 -2.46
N GLN A 40 -3.99 1.79 -1.32
CA GLN A 40 -5.37 1.96 -0.89
C GLN A 40 -5.41 2.43 0.55
N ALA A 41 -6.21 3.47 0.84
CA ALA A 41 -6.40 3.97 2.20
C ALA A 41 -7.74 3.48 2.76
N TYR A 42 -7.74 3.11 4.04
CA TYR A 42 -8.91 2.63 4.77
C TYR A 42 -8.97 3.27 6.15
N ASP A 43 -10.18 3.54 6.64
CA ASP A 43 -10.36 3.95 8.04
C ASP A 43 -9.94 2.83 8.99
N ARG A 44 -9.17 3.16 10.02
CA ARG A 44 -8.83 2.23 11.11
C ARG A 44 -10.05 1.97 11.98
N MET A 45 -10.84 3.01 12.30
CA MET A 45 -12.03 2.93 13.17
C MET A 45 -11.76 2.20 14.48
N ASP A 46 -10.66 2.56 15.17
CA ASP A 46 -10.18 1.93 16.41
C ASP A 46 -9.90 0.42 16.33
N ARG A 47 -9.84 -0.15 15.11
CA ARG A 47 -9.54 -1.56 14.92
C ARG A 47 -8.04 -1.81 15.09
N ASP A 48 -7.71 -3.01 15.54
CA ASP A 48 -6.34 -3.51 15.53
C ASP A 48 -5.81 -3.54 14.08
N PRO A 49 -4.72 -2.82 13.76
CA PRO A 49 -4.13 -2.80 12.42
C PRO A 49 -3.82 -4.20 11.88
N ALA A 50 -3.36 -5.12 12.74
CA ALA A 50 -3.06 -6.49 12.33
C ALA A 50 -4.33 -7.25 11.89
N ALA A 51 -5.46 -7.00 12.56
CA ALA A 51 -6.75 -7.57 12.18
C ALA A 51 -7.27 -6.98 10.85
N VAL A 52 -7.07 -5.68 10.62
CA VAL A 52 -7.40 -5.02 9.35
C VAL A 52 -6.55 -5.57 8.21
N ALA A 53 -5.22 -5.67 8.40
CA ALA A 53 -4.30 -6.25 7.44
C ALA A 53 -4.72 -7.69 7.06
N GLN A 54 -5.06 -8.53 8.04
CA GLN A 54 -5.55 -9.89 7.77
C GLN A 54 -6.86 -9.91 6.96
N ARG A 55 -7.76 -8.97 7.22
CA ARG A 55 -8.99 -8.83 6.43
C ARG A 55 -8.68 -8.42 4.99
N LEU A 56 -7.78 -7.47 4.79
CA LEU A 56 -7.35 -7.01 3.46
C LEU A 56 -6.63 -8.12 2.70
N MET A 57 -5.71 -8.87 3.34
CA MET A 57 -5.08 -10.04 2.72
C MET A 57 -6.10 -11.10 2.27
N ARG A 58 -7.21 -11.28 3.01
CA ARG A 58 -8.31 -12.17 2.58
C ARG A 58 -9.09 -11.61 1.41
N ALA A 59 -9.35 -10.30 1.38
CA ALA A 59 -10.02 -9.65 0.26
C ALA A 59 -9.18 -9.74 -1.02
N ASN A 60 -7.89 -9.40 -0.95
CA ASN A 60 -6.93 -9.49 -2.05
C ASN A 60 -6.85 -10.92 -2.62
N ARG A 61 -6.96 -11.95 -1.76
CA ARG A 61 -6.98 -13.35 -2.22
C ARG A 61 -8.18 -13.65 -3.10
N LEU A 62 -9.34 -13.05 -2.84
CA LEU A 62 -10.52 -13.19 -3.69
C LEU A 62 -10.32 -12.51 -5.06
N GLU A 63 -9.43 -11.51 -5.11
CA GLU A 63 -9.03 -10.80 -6.33
C GLU A 63 -7.79 -11.42 -7.01
N GLY A 64 -7.30 -12.58 -6.52
CA GLY A 64 -6.19 -13.32 -7.12
C GLY A 64 -4.80 -12.98 -6.61
N VAL A 65 -4.67 -12.12 -5.58
CA VAL A 65 -3.40 -11.77 -4.95
C VAL A 65 -3.30 -12.45 -3.58
N SER A 66 -2.37 -13.39 -3.43
CA SER A 66 -2.07 -13.99 -2.14
C SER A 66 -0.96 -13.21 -1.45
N ALA A 67 -1.18 -12.82 -0.20
CA ALA A 67 -0.17 -12.13 0.60
C ALA A 67 0.09 -12.85 1.94
N ALA A 68 1.30 -12.72 2.45
CA ALA A 68 1.71 -13.23 3.76
C ALA A 68 2.73 -12.29 4.41
N LEU A 69 2.50 -11.94 5.69
CA LEU A 69 3.45 -11.17 6.49
C LEU A 69 4.79 -11.91 6.56
N ASP A 70 5.88 -11.17 6.39
CA ASP A 70 7.26 -11.72 6.42
C ASP A 70 8.00 -11.41 7.73
N GLY A 71 7.34 -10.71 8.66
CA GLY A 71 7.89 -10.32 9.95
C GLY A 71 8.80 -9.09 9.91
N GLY A 72 8.93 -8.44 8.76
CA GLY A 72 9.59 -7.14 8.64
C GLY A 72 8.68 -5.99 9.06
N VAL A 73 9.31 -4.86 9.36
CA VAL A 73 8.66 -3.61 9.74
C VAL A 73 9.20 -2.47 8.90
N ILE A 74 8.34 -1.51 8.61
CA ILE A 74 8.63 -0.37 7.73
C ILE A 74 7.97 0.90 8.27
N SER A 75 8.52 2.04 7.90
CA SER A 75 7.97 3.37 8.22
C SER A 75 7.90 4.21 6.95
N GLY A 76 6.86 5.04 6.86
CA GLY A 76 6.75 6.08 5.85
C GLY A 76 7.76 7.21 6.06
N THR A 77 7.78 8.17 5.14
CA THR A 77 8.81 9.23 5.03
C THR A 77 9.01 10.07 6.28
N ASP A 78 7.93 10.37 6.98
CA ASP A 78 7.89 11.21 8.18
C ASP A 78 7.71 10.40 9.48
N SER A 79 7.72 9.06 9.37
CA SER A 79 7.40 8.14 10.46
C SER A 79 6.01 8.33 11.10
N THR A 80 5.11 9.07 10.46
CA THR A 80 3.70 9.18 10.90
C THR A 80 2.98 7.86 10.69
N LEU A 81 3.34 7.17 9.61
CA LEU A 81 2.87 5.83 9.28
C LEU A 81 3.97 4.81 9.54
N SER A 82 3.60 3.70 10.16
CA SER A 82 4.47 2.54 10.33
C SER A 82 3.67 1.26 10.17
N GLY A 83 4.33 0.14 9.92
CA GLY A 83 3.64 -1.14 9.94
C GLY A 83 4.47 -2.30 9.42
N ASP A 84 3.77 -3.33 8.99
CA ASP A 84 4.36 -4.64 8.71
C ASP A 84 4.54 -4.84 7.21
N THR A 85 5.65 -5.46 6.83
CA THR A 85 5.90 -5.89 5.46
C THR A 85 5.34 -7.28 5.20
N CYS A 86 5.13 -7.56 3.92
CA CYS A 86 4.65 -8.84 3.44
C CYS A 86 5.16 -9.14 2.04
N VAL A 87 5.03 -10.41 1.65
CA VAL A 87 5.23 -10.85 0.27
C VAL A 87 3.86 -11.00 -0.39
N ALA A 88 3.74 -10.55 -1.63
CA ALA A 88 2.54 -10.70 -2.46
C ALA A 88 2.85 -11.52 -3.72
N VAL A 89 1.94 -12.43 -4.07
CA VAL A 89 2.08 -13.30 -5.25
C VAL A 89 0.76 -13.43 -5.99
N THR A 90 0.85 -13.50 -7.31
CA THR A 90 -0.23 -13.93 -8.21
C THR A 90 0.19 -15.22 -8.92
N THR A 91 -0.55 -15.64 -9.94
CA THR A 91 -0.15 -16.76 -10.81
C THR A 91 1.13 -16.45 -11.60
N ASP A 92 1.33 -15.19 -11.98
CA ASP A 92 2.35 -14.80 -12.98
C ASP A 92 3.37 -13.80 -12.43
N THR A 93 3.11 -13.22 -11.26
CA THR A 93 3.95 -12.16 -10.66
C THR A 93 4.22 -12.41 -9.18
N THR A 94 5.35 -11.91 -8.72
CA THR A 94 5.72 -11.85 -7.31
C THR A 94 6.11 -10.42 -6.98
N GLY A 95 5.97 -10.05 -5.72
CA GLY A 95 6.49 -8.78 -5.24
C GLY A 95 6.30 -8.61 -3.75
N THR A 96 6.33 -7.36 -3.33
CA THR A 96 6.33 -6.94 -1.92
C THR A 96 5.06 -6.18 -1.61
N CYS A 97 4.62 -6.28 -0.37
CA CYS A 97 3.52 -5.50 0.14
C CYS A 97 3.83 -4.97 1.53
N ALA A 98 3.04 -3.99 1.98
CA ALA A 98 3.08 -3.48 3.33
C ALA A 98 1.68 -3.03 3.75
N PHE A 99 1.41 -3.09 5.05
CA PHE A 99 0.26 -2.48 5.67
C PHE A 99 0.76 -1.41 6.63
N LEU A 100 0.72 -0.16 6.20
CA LEU A 100 1.10 1.00 7.02
C LEU A 100 -0.12 1.49 7.80
N TYR A 101 0.07 2.06 8.96
CA TYR A 101 -1.01 2.58 9.78
C TYR A 101 -0.54 3.66 10.75
N ASP A 102 -1.50 4.48 11.17
CA ASP A 102 -1.44 5.33 12.36
C ASP A 102 -2.72 5.09 13.18
N ASP A 103 -3.13 6.03 14.03
CA ASP A 103 -4.33 5.91 14.86
C ASP A 103 -5.64 5.99 14.08
N ASP A 104 -5.64 6.56 12.88
CA ASP A 104 -6.85 6.88 12.13
C ASP A 104 -6.99 6.03 10.86
N VAL A 105 -5.89 5.64 10.23
CA VAL A 105 -5.90 4.93 8.94
C VAL A 105 -5.08 3.66 8.89
N VAL A 106 -5.43 2.81 7.93
CA VAL A 106 -4.61 1.70 7.44
C VAL A 106 -4.42 1.89 5.94
N VAL A 107 -3.18 1.89 5.47
CA VAL A 107 -2.81 1.98 4.06
C VAL A 107 -2.27 0.63 3.61
N SER A 108 -2.96 0.02 2.64
CA SER A 108 -2.52 -1.20 1.97
C SER A 108 -1.66 -0.84 0.77
N VAL A 109 -0.45 -1.39 0.71
CA VAL A 109 0.48 -1.22 -0.40
C VAL A 109 0.77 -2.59 -0.99
N ILE A 110 0.53 -2.77 -2.29
CA ILE A 110 0.88 -3.98 -3.03
C ILE A 110 1.70 -3.58 -4.25
N ALA A 111 2.93 -4.07 -4.32
CA ALA A 111 3.80 -3.94 -5.47
C ALA A 111 3.99 -5.33 -6.08
N LEU A 112 3.61 -5.50 -7.34
CA LEU A 112 3.81 -6.72 -8.10
C LEU A 112 4.66 -6.41 -9.31
N THR A 113 5.51 -7.34 -9.69
CA THR A 113 6.40 -7.16 -10.83
C THR A 113 6.47 -8.44 -11.65
N GLY A 114 6.52 -8.26 -12.97
CA GLY A 114 6.77 -9.35 -13.91
C GLY A 114 8.15 -10.01 -13.68
N PRO A 115 8.36 -11.22 -14.19
CA PRO A 115 9.58 -12.00 -13.93
C PRO A 115 10.88 -11.35 -14.42
N ASP A 116 10.79 -10.43 -15.39
CA ASP A 116 11.94 -9.79 -16.03
C ASP A 116 12.28 -8.40 -15.45
N SER A 117 11.55 -7.94 -14.42
CA SER A 117 11.76 -6.64 -13.77
C SER A 117 11.95 -6.81 -12.27
N GLN A 118 12.72 -5.91 -11.66
CA GLN A 118 12.96 -5.93 -10.22
C GLN A 118 11.97 -5.04 -9.45
N GLY A 119 11.18 -4.21 -10.15
CA GLY A 119 10.16 -3.35 -9.54
C GLY A 119 10.75 -2.33 -8.55
N PRO A 120 9.91 -1.39 -8.06
CA PRO A 120 10.30 -0.55 -6.93
C PRO A 120 10.31 -1.37 -5.64
N ASP A 121 11.31 -1.15 -4.79
CA ASP A 121 11.34 -1.75 -3.47
C ASP A 121 10.27 -1.12 -2.54
N ILE A 122 9.80 -1.91 -1.57
CA ILE A 122 8.70 -1.48 -0.68
C ILE A 122 9.07 -0.24 0.15
N LYS A 123 10.35 -0.01 0.44
CA LYS A 123 10.82 1.16 1.20
C LYS A 123 10.73 2.43 0.37
N THR A 124 11.07 2.35 -0.92
CA THR A 124 10.85 3.44 -1.86
C THR A 124 9.36 3.80 -1.94
N ILE A 125 8.47 2.81 -2.03
CA ILE A 125 7.02 3.06 -2.11
C ILE A 125 6.47 3.63 -0.80
N ALA A 126 6.84 3.08 0.35
CA ALA A 126 6.45 3.64 1.65
C ALA A 126 6.97 5.08 1.83
N GLY A 127 8.13 5.38 1.22
CA GLY A 127 8.70 6.72 1.13
C GLY A 127 7.91 7.72 0.28
N LEU A 128 6.82 7.30 -0.37
CA LEU A 128 5.91 8.18 -1.10
C LEU A 128 4.65 8.49 -0.31
N ILE A 129 4.45 7.84 0.84
CA ILE A 129 3.19 7.89 1.59
C ILE A 129 3.41 8.66 2.88
N SER A 130 2.59 9.68 3.10
CA SER A 130 2.62 10.51 4.31
C SER A 130 1.21 10.88 4.76
N ARG A 131 1.08 11.21 6.05
CA ARG A 131 -0.14 11.84 6.56
C ARG A 131 -0.01 13.35 6.36
N GLU A 132 -1.03 13.98 5.81
CA GLU A 132 -1.10 15.44 5.88
C GLU A 132 -1.33 15.82 7.35
N THR A 133 -0.45 16.64 7.91
CA THR A 133 -0.69 17.19 9.25
C THR A 133 -1.86 18.15 9.11
N GLN A 134 -3.05 17.75 9.57
CA GLN A 134 -4.16 18.69 9.71
C GLN A 134 -3.71 19.79 10.69
N GLN A 135 -3.44 20.98 10.17
CA GLN A 135 -3.18 22.20 10.94
C GLN A 135 -4.49 22.90 11.29
#